data_AF-A0A0C3HG09-F1
#
_entry.id   AF-A0A0C3HG09-F1
#
_cell.length_a   1.000
_cell.length_b   1.000
_cell.length_c   1.000
_cell.angle_alpha   90.00
_cell.angle_beta   90.00
_cell.angle_gamma   90.00
#
_symmetry.space_group_name_H-M   'P 1'
#
loop_
_entity.id
_entity.type
_entity.pdbx_description
1 polymer ?
#
loop_
_entity_poly.entity_id
_entity_poly.type
_entity_poly.pdbx_seq_one_letter_code
_entity_poly.pdbx_strand_id
1 'polypeptide(L)'
;MASPELSARLRYLNDSAHLLATTAPATSRYLMSRCNTLMFERDIEQSDTQRRNICGACGTIMVLGWEGTMQLESQRPRRRCNSQKAVPKTSKAVVYKCESCSRANSSPVRASPVVNAPLSTNASSKKRAKARKQSGLEALLAKKKSSEATTTGFGLNLMDFMKKA
;
A
#
# COMPACT_ATOMS: atom_id res chain seq x y z
N MET A 1 7.79 13.58 -23.27
CA MET A 1 6.95 14.41 -22.37
C MET A 1 5.60 14.61 -23.04
N ALA A 2 4.50 14.27 -22.37
CA ALA A 2 3.15 14.42 -22.92
C ALA A 2 2.83 15.90 -23.20
N SER A 3 2.08 16.18 -24.27
CA SER A 3 1.61 17.55 -24.55
C SER A 3 0.66 18.04 -23.43
N PRO A 4 0.60 19.36 -23.15
CA PRO A 4 -0.24 19.90 -22.08
C PRO A 4 -1.75 19.68 -22.34
N GLU A 5 -2.15 19.63 -23.61
CA GLU A 5 -3.52 19.29 -24.00
C GLU A 5 -3.85 17.83 -23.64
N LEU A 6 -2.92 16.90 -23.91
CA LEU A 6 -3.12 15.48 -23.64
C LEU A 6 -3.20 15.21 -22.14
N SER A 7 -2.33 15.84 -21.33
CA SER A 7 -2.39 15.70 -19.88
C SER A 7 -3.70 16.25 -19.29
N ALA A 8 -4.19 17.39 -19.79
CA ALA A 8 -5.49 17.93 -19.40
C ALA A 8 -6.64 16.98 -19.76
N ARG A 9 -6.60 16.37 -20.96
CA ARG A 9 -7.59 15.38 -21.40
C ARG A 9 -7.58 14.11 -20.56
N LEU A 10 -6.41 13.55 -20.26
CA LEU A 10 -6.28 12.36 -19.41
C LEU A 10 -6.83 12.64 -18.01
N ARG A 11 -6.52 13.81 -17.44
CA ARG A 11 -7.06 14.23 -16.15
C ARG A 11 -8.58 14.35 -16.17
N TYR A 12 -9.14 15.04 -17.16
CA TYR A 12 -10.59 15.15 -17.31
C TYR A 12 -11.29 13.79 -17.40
N LEU A 13 -10.76 12.87 -18.21
CA LEU A 13 -11.33 11.52 -18.37
C LEU A 13 -11.26 10.73 -17.05
N ASN A 14 -10.12 10.81 -16.36
CA ASN A 14 -9.91 10.14 -15.09
C ASN A 14 -10.88 10.67 -14.01
N ASP A 15 -10.97 11.99 -13.87
CA ASP A 15 -11.83 12.63 -12.87
C ASP A 15 -13.31 12.36 -13.15
N SER A 16 -13.74 12.48 -14.40
CA SER A 16 -15.12 12.19 -14.82
C SER A 16 -15.49 10.73 -14.59
N ALA A 17 -14.56 9.79 -14.84
CA ALA A 17 -14.79 8.38 -14.56
C ALA A 17 -14.97 8.12 -13.05
N HIS A 18 -14.17 8.75 -12.21
CA HIS A 18 -14.31 8.63 -10.75
C HIS A 18 -15.60 9.25 -10.22
N LEU A 19 -16.05 10.38 -10.78
CA LEU A 19 -17.34 11.00 -10.43
C LEU A 19 -18.53 10.10 -10.74
N LEU A 20 -18.48 9.36 -11.85
CA LEU A 20 -19.55 8.48 -12.31
C LEU A 20 -19.43 7.04 -11.81
N ALA A 21 -18.40 6.72 -11.02
CA ALA A 21 -18.08 5.34 -10.64
C ALA A 21 -19.24 4.64 -9.93
N THR A 22 -19.98 5.37 -9.09
CA THR A 22 -21.08 4.82 -8.28
C THR A 22 -22.44 4.94 -8.96
N THR A 23 -22.67 6.03 -9.69
CA THR A 23 -23.98 6.37 -10.28
C THR A 23 -24.17 5.76 -11.66
N ALA A 24 -23.08 5.58 -12.41
CA ALA A 24 -23.11 5.09 -13.79
C ALA A 24 -21.82 4.31 -14.13
N PRO A 25 -21.66 3.09 -13.59
CA PRO A 25 -20.42 2.31 -13.69
C PRO A 25 -20.04 1.94 -15.14
N ALA A 26 -21.03 1.73 -16.02
CA ALA A 26 -20.78 1.47 -17.43
C ALA A 26 -20.10 2.65 -18.16
N THR A 27 -20.55 3.88 -17.89
CA THR A 27 -19.94 5.10 -18.43
C THR A 27 -18.56 5.36 -17.82
N SER A 28 -18.41 5.15 -16.51
CA SER A 28 -17.12 5.26 -15.84
C SER A 28 -16.08 4.33 -16.50
N ARG A 29 -16.45 3.06 -16.69
CA ARG A 29 -15.64 2.05 -17.37
C ARG A 29 -15.26 2.48 -18.80
N TYR A 30 -16.20 3.02 -19.57
CA TYR A 30 -15.95 3.51 -20.92
C TYR A 30 -14.93 4.66 -20.94
N LEU A 31 -15.11 5.68 -20.09
CA LEU A 31 -14.19 6.82 -19.98
C LEU A 31 -12.79 6.36 -19.59
N MET A 32 -12.69 5.44 -18.64
CA MET A 32 -11.43 4.91 -18.17
C MET A 32 -10.76 3.99 -19.20
N SER A 33 -11.54 3.20 -19.94
CA SER A 33 -11.04 2.43 -21.08
C SER A 33 -10.43 3.35 -22.13
N ARG A 34 -11.09 4.47 -22.46
CA ARG A 34 -10.55 5.47 -23.37
C ARG A 34 -9.27 6.12 -22.84
N CYS A 35 -9.22 6.40 -21.54
CA CYS A 35 -8.02 6.91 -20.86
C CYS A 35 -6.84 5.92 -21.00
N ASN A 36 -7.07 4.63 -20.74
CA ASN A 36 -6.07 3.58 -20.88
C ASN A 36 -5.56 3.43 -22.32
N THR A 37 -6.46 3.47 -23.30
CA THR A 37 -6.07 3.44 -24.73
C THR A 37 -5.15 4.60 -25.08
N LEU A 38 -5.48 5.83 -24.66
CA LEU A 38 -4.65 7.01 -24.92
C LEU A 38 -3.29 6.93 -24.23
N MET A 39 -3.23 6.38 -23.01
CA MET A 39 -1.96 6.15 -22.32
C MET A 39 -1.10 5.12 -23.05
N PHE A 40 -1.70 4.04 -23.57
CA PHE A 40 -0.99 3.00 -24.32
C PHE A 40 -0.48 3.51 -25.68
N GLU A 41 -1.32 4.21 -26.45
CA GLU A 41 -0.94 4.80 -27.76
C GLU A 41 0.24 5.78 -27.68
N ARG A 42 0.48 6.36 -26.50
CA ARG A 42 1.52 7.36 -26.28
C ARG A 42 2.66 6.86 -25.39
N ASP A 43 2.72 5.55 -25.14
CA ASP A 43 3.71 4.88 -24.30
C ASP A 43 3.91 5.54 -22.92
N ILE A 44 2.79 5.97 -22.32
CA ILE A 44 2.78 6.54 -20.98
C ILE A 44 2.66 5.40 -19.97
N GLU A 45 3.73 5.15 -19.22
CA GLU A 45 3.72 4.13 -18.18
C GLU A 45 2.78 4.50 -17.03
N GLN A 46 1.85 3.59 -16.70
CA GLN A 46 0.99 3.72 -15.54
C GLN A 46 1.74 3.36 -14.26
N SER A 47 1.55 4.17 -13.21
CA SER A 47 2.07 3.88 -11.88
C SER A 47 1.50 2.58 -11.31
N ASP A 48 2.26 1.90 -10.45
CA ASP A 48 1.82 0.67 -9.77
C ASP A 48 0.56 0.88 -8.93
N THR A 49 0.30 2.09 -8.43
CA THR A 49 -0.93 2.42 -7.72
C THR A 49 -2.13 2.43 -8.67
N GLN A 50 -1.98 3.02 -9.86
CA GLN A 50 -3.04 3.06 -10.86
C GLN A 50 -3.39 1.65 -11.35
N ARG A 51 -2.38 0.81 -11.60
CA ARG A 51 -2.55 -0.60 -11.99
C ARG A 51 -3.25 -1.48 -10.93
N ARG A 52 -3.28 -1.04 -9.68
CA ARG A 52 -3.98 -1.71 -8.57
C ARG A 52 -5.42 -1.26 -8.41
N ASN A 53 -5.71 -0.02 -8.80
CA ASN A 53 -7.01 0.61 -8.59
C ASN A 53 -7.87 0.60 -9.85
N ILE A 54 -7.31 0.36 -11.03
CA ILE A 54 -8.02 0.38 -12.32
C ILE A 54 -7.62 -0.83 -13.15
N CYS A 55 -8.60 -1.50 -13.77
CA CYS A 55 -8.34 -2.58 -14.71
C CYS A 55 -7.81 -2.03 -16.03
N GLY A 56 -6.55 -2.32 -16.37
CA GLY A 56 -5.92 -1.87 -17.61
C GLY A 56 -6.53 -2.40 -18.91
N ALA A 57 -7.40 -3.41 -18.85
CA ALA A 57 -8.02 -3.98 -20.05
C ALA A 57 -9.38 -3.39 -20.39
N CYS A 58 -10.18 -3.11 -19.35
CA CYS A 58 -11.55 -2.73 -19.55
C CYS A 58 -11.93 -1.41 -18.87
N GLY A 59 -11.08 -0.85 -18.03
CA GLY A 59 -11.32 0.44 -17.38
C GLY A 59 -12.14 0.37 -16.09
N THR A 60 -12.56 -0.80 -15.62
CA THR A 60 -13.26 -0.91 -14.33
C THR A 60 -12.40 -0.40 -13.18
N ILE A 61 -12.97 0.45 -12.34
CA ILE A 61 -12.33 0.96 -11.13
C ILE A 61 -12.43 -0.15 -10.07
N MET A 62 -11.29 -0.71 -9.70
CA MET A 62 -11.16 -1.80 -8.73
C MET A 62 -11.29 -1.25 -7.31
N VAL A 63 -12.54 -1.04 -6.87
CA VAL A 63 -12.86 -0.88 -5.45
C VAL A 63 -12.95 -2.27 -4.82
N LEU A 64 -12.06 -2.55 -3.87
CA LEU A 64 -11.95 -3.86 -3.21
C LEU A 64 -13.29 -4.23 -2.55
N GLY A 65 -13.85 -5.36 -2.96
CA GLY A 65 -15.14 -5.86 -2.44
C GLY A 65 -16.37 -5.40 -3.22
N TRP A 66 -16.20 -4.70 -4.36
CA TRP A 66 -17.32 -4.34 -5.23
C TRP A 66 -17.15 -4.79 -6.68
N GLU A 67 -16.08 -4.36 -7.37
CA GLU A 67 -15.81 -4.76 -8.77
C GLU A 67 -14.47 -5.51 -8.94
N GLY A 68 -13.81 -5.84 -7.83
CA GLY A 68 -12.52 -6.52 -7.85
C GLY A 68 -12.22 -7.30 -6.57
N THR A 69 -11.50 -8.41 -6.75
CA THR A 69 -10.98 -9.24 -5.65
C THR A 69 -9.47 -9.12 -5.55
N MET A 70 -8.97 -9.10 -4.31
CA MET A 70 -7.54 -9.10 -4.00
C MET A 70 -7.20 -10.39 -3.27
N GLN A 71 -6.29 -11.18 -3.83
CA GLN A 71 -5.81 -12.43 -3.23
C GLN A 71 -4.31 -12.34 -3.01
N LEU A 72 -3.86 -12.69 -1.80
CA LEU A 72 -2.45 -12.84 -1.51
C LEU A 72 -2.02 -14.25 -1.89
N GLU A 73 -1.23 -14.37 -2.96
CA GLU A 73 -0.74 -15.65 -3.44
C GLU A 73 0.75 -15.79 -3.14
N SER A 74 1.11 -16.89 -2.49
CA SER A 74 2.52 -17.28 -2.39
C SER A 74 2.96 -17.82 -3.75
N GLN A 75 3.91 -17.17 -4.42
CA GLN A 75 4.41 -17.69 -5.68
C GLN A 75 5.19 -18.98 -5.41
N ARG A 76 4.59 -20.12 -5.75
CA ARG A 76 5.35 -21.36 -5.90
C ARG A 76 6.13 -21.23 -7.21
N PRO A 77 7.45 -21.47 -7.21
CA PRO A 77 8.22 -21.39 -8.45
C PRO A 77 7.59 -22.37 -9.46
N ARG A 78 7.11 -21.86 -10.60
CA ARG A 78 6.74 -22.70 -11.73
C ARG A 78 8.00 -23.47 -12.12
N ARG A 79 7.94 -24.81 -12.03
CA ARG A 79 9.01 -25.71 -12.47
C ARG A 79 9.35 -25.40 -13.94
N ARG A 80 10.37 -24.56 -14.17
CA ARG A 80 11.15 -24.61 -15.41
C ARG A 80 12.38 -25.45 -15.08
N CYS A 81 12.47 -26.62 -15.70
CA CYS A 81 13.73 -27.30 -15.88
C CYS A 81 14.62 -26.39 -16.73
N ASN A 82 15.50 -25.61 -16.10
CA ASN A 82 16.92 -25.71 -16.42
C ASN A 82 17.76 -25.08 -15.32
N SER A 83 18.90 -25.72 -15.09
CA SER A 83 19.94 -25.48 -14.09
C SER A 83 20.15 -24.02 -13.69
N GLN A 84 20.05 -23.72 -12.39
CA GLN A 84 21.16 -23.24 -11.54
C GLN A 84 20.64 -22.99 -10.11
N LYS A 85 21.44 -23.41 -9.12
CA LYS A 85 21.11 -23.41 -7.69
C LYS A 85 20.85 -21.98 -7.19
N ALA A 86 19.57 -21.59 -7.06
CA ALA A 86 19.16 -20.37 -6.37
C ALA A 86 18.19 -20.72 -5.24
N VAL A 87 18.50 -20.22 -4.04
CA VAL A 87 17.75 -20.38 -2.79
C VAL A 87 16.26 -20.04 -3.01
N PRO A 88 15.29 -20.88 -2.56
CA PRO A 88 13.87 -20.61 -2.75
C PRO A 88 13.44 -19.44 -1.85
N LYS A 89 13.49 -18.22 -2.39
CA LYS A 89 12.82 -17.07 -1.77
C LYS A 89 11.34 -17.15 -2.15
N THR A 90 10.48 -17.50 -1.19
CA THR A 90 9.02 -17.42 -1.37
C THR A 90 8.62 -15.95 -1.47
N SER A 91 8.59 -15.38 -2.68
CA SER A 91 8.02 -14.05 -2.90
C SER A 91 6.50 -14.15 -2.82
N LYS A 92 5.89 -13.38 -1.93
CA LYS A 92 4.44 -13.21 -1.89
C LYS A 92 4.06 -12.18 -2.97
N ALA A 93 3.02 -12.46 -3.75
CA ALA A 93 2.47 -11.52 -4.72
C ALA A 93 1.00 -11.26 -4.41
N VAL A 94 0.58 -10.01 -4.54
CA VAL A 94 -0.85 -9.66 -4.50
C VAL A 94 -1.38 -9.79 -5.92
N VAL A 95 -2.43 -10.58 -6.08
CA VAL A 95 -3.17 -10.74 -7.34
C VAL A 95 -4.47 -9.97 -7.24
N TYR A 96 -4.66 -8.99 -8.12
CA TYR A 96 -5.89 -8.22 -8.28
C TYR A 96 -6.66 -8.79 -9.46
N LYS A 97 -7.89 -9.25 -9.25
CA LYS A 97 -8.76 -9.79 -10.31
C LYS A 97 -9.94 -8.85 -10.51
N CYS A 98 -10.16 -8.43 -11.76
CA CYS A 98 -11.34 -7.66 -12.14
C CYS A 98 -12.50 -8.63 -12.36
N GLU A 99 -13.63 -8.38 -11.71
CA GLU A 99 -14.81 -9.25 -11.84
C GLU A 99 -15.53 -9.04 -13.17
N SER A 100 -15.50 -7.82 -13.70
CA SER A 100 -16.21 -7.44 -14.92
C SER A 100 -15.53 -7.90 -16.22
N CYS A 101 -14.29 -8.38 -16.20
CA CYS A 101 -13.62 -8.94 -17.40
C CYS A 101 -12.68 -10.12 -17.10
N SER A 102 -12.66 -10.59 -15.85
CA SER A 102 -11.86 -11.74 -15.36
C SER A 102 -10.34 -11.63 -15.55
N ARG A 103 -9.81 -10.45 -15.91
CA ARG A 103 -8.36 -10.26 -16.03
C ARG A 103 -7.73 -10.02 -14.66
N ALA A 104 -6.54 -10.57 -14.49
CA ALA A 104 -5.78 -10.45 -13.26
C ALA A 104 -4.45 -9.73 -13.49
N ASN A 105 -4.05 -8.89 -12.54
CA ASN A 105 -2.72 -8.32 -12.48
C ASN A 105 -2.04 -8.73 -11.17
N SER A 106 -0.75 -9.06 -11.20
CA SER A 106 0.02 -9.44 -10.01
C SER A 106 1.07 -8.38 -9.70
N SER A 107 1.02 -7.80 -8.50
CA SER A 107 2.10 -6.97 -7.99
C SER A 107 2.92 -7.74 -6.95
N PRO A 108 4.26 -7.75 -7.03
CA PRO A 108 5.07 -8.33 -5.96
C PRO A 108 4.82 -7.57 -4.66
N VAL A 109 4.64 -8.30 -3.55
CA VAL A 109 4.70 -7.68 -2.23
C VAL A 109 6.17 -7.36 -2.00
N ARG A 110 6.54 -6.07 -2.05
CA ARG A 110 7.84 -5.65 -1.49
C ARG A 110 7.81 -6.05 -0.02
N ALA A 111 8.57 -7.09 0.33
CA ALA A 111 8.94 -7.28 1.71
C ALA A 111 9.66 -6.00 2.12
N SER A 112 9.06 -5.20 2.99
CA SER A 112 9.82 -4.21 3.73
C SER A 112 11.07 -4.91 4.24
N PRO A 113 12.28 -4.33 4.12
CA PRO A 113 13.42 -4.88 4.82
C PRO A 113 13.07 -4.79 6.31
N VAL A 114 12.54 -5.87 6.86
CA VAL A 114 12.64 -6.15 8.27
C VAL A 114 14.15 -6.17 8.48
N VAL A 115 14.68 -5.09 9.04
CA VAL A 115 16.02 -5.02 9.61
C VAL A 115 16.27 -6.38 10.21
N ASN A 116 17.28 -7.09 9.70
CA ASN A 116 17.61 -8.47 10.06
C ASN A 116 17.59 -8.63 11.58
N ALA A 117 16.44 -8.98 12.15
CA ALA A 117 16.35 -9.51 13.48
C ALA A 117 16.71 -10.98 13.28
N PRO A 118 17.86 -11.46 13.78
CA PRO A 118 18.18 -12.86 13.66
C PRO A 118 17.02 -13.65 14.24
N LEU A 119 16.55 -14.66 13.49
CA LEU A 119 15.68 -15.71 14.00
C LEU A 119 16.34 -16.25 15.28
N SER A 120 15.88 -15.77 16.43
CA SER A 120 16.38 -16.19 17.73
C SER A 120 15.83 -17.59 17.98
N THR A 121 16.61 -18.58 17.58
CA THR A 121 16.56 -19.93 18.09
C THR A 121 16.67 -19.87 19.62
N ASN A 122 15.56 -20.17 20.29
CA ASN A 122 15.47 -20.60 21.69
C ASN A 122 16.50 -19.99 22.67
N ALA A 123 16.43 -18.68 22.89
CA ALA A 123 17.08 -18.08 24.06
C ALA A 123 16.18 -18.26 25.29
N SER A 124 16.71 -19.01 26.28
CA SER A 124 16.07 -19.45 27.52
C SER A 124 15.10 -18.44 28.17
N SER A 125 14.02 -19.00 28.76
CA SER A 125 12.85 -18.35 29.39
C SER A 125 13.16 -17.17 30.35
N LYS A 126 14.40 -17.06 30.88
CA LYS A 126 14.82 -15.96 31.77
C LYS A 126 15.15 -14.64 31.04
N LYS A 127 15.58 -14.65 29.78
CA LYS A 127 15.96 -13.41 29.05
C LYS A 127 14.75 -12.60 28.56
N ARG A 128 13.63 -13.26 28.23
CA ARG A 128 12.43 -12.62 27.69
C ARG A 128 11.64 -11.81 28.74
N ALA A 129 11.72 -12.18 30.02
CA ALA A 129 11.09 -11.47 31.12
C ALA A 129 11.78 -10.13 31.46
N LYS A 130 13.12 -10.05 31.30
CA LYS A 130 13.89 -8.82 31.60
C LYS A 130 13.69 -7.74 30.54
N ALA A 131 13.57 -8.12 29.27
CA ALA A 131 13.27 -7.20 28.18
C ALA A 131 11.87 -6.55 28.33
N ARG A 132 10.85 -7.31 28.75
CA ARG A 132 9.50 -6.76 29.02
C ARG A 132 9.46 -5.75 30.17
N LYS A 133 10.32 -5.89 31.19
CA LYS A 133 10.42 -4.91 32.29
C LYS A 133 11.12 -3.62 31.87
N GLN A 134 12.04 -3.68 30.91
CA GLN A 134 12.78 -2.50 30.44
C GLN A 134 12.08 -1.78 29.27
N SER A 135 11.20 -2.45 28.54
CA SER A 135 10.46 -1.89 27.40
C SER A 135 8.94 -1.83 27.62
N GLY A 136 8.48 -2.02 28.84
CA GLY A 136 7.06 -1.95 29.20
C GLY A 136 6.54 -0.53 29.14
N LEU A 137 5.23 -0.38 28.88
CA LEU A 137 4.56 0.93 28.84
C LEU A 137 4.77 1.73 30.14
N GLU A 138 4.80 1.06 31.31
CA GLU A 138 5.12 1.69 32.59
C GLU A 138 6.52 2.33 32.61
N ALA A 139 7.54 1.66 32.04
CA ALA A 139 8.89 2.19 31.99
C ALA A 139 8.97 3.45 31.09
N LEU A 140 8.17 3.48 30.02
CA LEU A 140 8.05 4.66 29.16
C LEU A 140 7.31 5.81 29.87
N LEU A 141 6.27 5.51 30.64
CA LEU A 141 5.52 6.50 31.43
C LEU A 141 6.37 7.10 32.56
N ALA A 142 7.14 6.28 33.27
CA ALA A 142 8.06 6.76 34.32
C ALA A 142 9.15 7.67 33.74
N LYS A 143 9.67 7.36 32.56
CA LYS A 143 10.68 8.19 31.88
C LYS A 143 10.11 9.54 31.42
N LYS A 144 8.83 9.57 31.03
CA LYS A 144 8.11 10.81 30.69
C LYS A 144 7.91 11.71 31.92
N LYS A 145 7.69 11.12 33.10
CA LYS A 145 7.56 11.86 34.36
C LYS A 145 8.87 12.50 34.83
N SER A 146 10.02 11.91 34.49
CA SER A 146 11.34 12.50 34.79
C SER A 146 11.78 13.60 33.81
N SER A 147 11.22 13.66 32.60
CA SER A 147 11.57 14.68 31.59
C SER A 147 10.80 16.00 31.75
N GLU A 148 9.96 16.13 32.78
CA GLU A 148 9.12 17.33 33.00
C GLU A 148 9.75 18.36 33.95
N ALA A 149 10.97 18.09 34.47
CA ALA A 149 11.67 18.95 35.43
C ALA A 149 12.84 19.75 34.84
N THR A 150 12.92 19.95 33.53
CA THR A 150 13.93 20.84 32.92
C THR A 150 13.40 21.53 31.67
N THR A 151 12.49 22.50 31.84
CA THR A 151 12.32 23.58 30.87
C THR A 151 12.40 24.90 31.62
N THR A 152 13.64 25.34 31.85
CA THR A 152 13.95 26.73 32.14
C THR A 152 13.58 27.57 30.93
N GLY A 153 12.58 28.45 31.09
CA GLY A 153 12.31 29.58 30.21
C GLY A 153 11.08 29.44 29.32
N PHE A 154 10.07 30.29 29.57
CA PHE A 154 8.78 30.44 28.85
C PHE A 154 7.73 29.34 29.07
N GLY A 155 7.05 29.45 30.22
CA GLY A 155 5.89 28.64 30.59
C GLY A 155 4.60 29.11 29.94
N LEU A 156 4.22 28.47 28.83
CA LEU A 156 2.83 28.36 28.38
C LEU A 156 2.59 26.91 27.97
N ASN A 157 2.03 26.11 28.88
CA ASN A 157 1.66 24.72 28.59
C ASN A 157 0.26 24.66 27.98
N LEU A 158 0.09 23.80 26.97
CA LEU A 158 -1.19 23.54 26.28
C LEU A 158 -2.32 23.08 27.24
N MET A 159 -1.96 22.54 28.41
CA MET A 159 -2.91 22.13 29.46
C MET A 159 -3.60 23.31 30.16
N ASP A 160 -3.06 24.52 30.06
CA ASP A 160 -3.65 25.72 30.68
C ASP A 160 -4.81 26.26 29.83
N PHE A 161 -4.78 26.04 28.51
CA PHE A 161 -5.86 26.43 27.60
C PHE A 161 -7.07 25.49 27.63
N MET A 162 -6.87 24.20 27.93
CA MET A 162 -7.96 23.21 27.96
C MET A 162 -8.72 23.18 29.30
N LYS A 163 -8.27 23.91 30.32
CA LYS A 163 -8.92 23.98 31.63
C LYS A 163 -9.94 25.12 31.75
N LYS A 164 -10.12 25.91 30.69
CA LYS A 164 -11.15 26.94 30.60
C LYS A 164 -12.30 26.45 29.73
N ALA A 165 -13.11 25.58 30.32
CA ALA A 165 -14.50 25.32 29.98
C ALA A 165 -15.30 25.35 31.28
#